data_AF-A0A819C3J4-F1
#
_entry.id   AF-A0A819C3J4-F1
#
_cell.length_a   1.000
_cell.length_b   1.000
_cell.length_c   1.000
_cell.angle_alpha   90.00
_cell.angle_beta   90.00
_cell.angle_gamma   90.00
#
_symmetry.space_group_name_H-M   'P 1'
#
loop_
_entity.id
_entity.type
_entity.pdbx_description
1 polymer ?
#
loop_
_entity_poly.entity_id
_entity_poly.type
_entity_poly.pdbx_seq_one_letter_code
_entity_poly.pdbx_strand_id
1 'polypeptide(L)'
;MGTMTLEEGSTECSLYNCNGDNSFCPLGSVTNDTYPDMLTFVSQELSYPKSPESTIFDDILIQNMFTFGNSYHCLLVSPIFWVMVMTGFILLILLAMGILKFFKQHHNTRVLIKHIFRHADLINEGELWIGGPASLALMVLLIFAYTFSQSYLNQYPIETTSASTFACDETLRNAKFDTNLQSLSTPRNEEEEPIFNLLDQQQFTLIIDFINTQQTCDDVEITQTIHAYSKEIPSNCSYNRSILSISTVLQSHTISLNYVFNYAKSIGGFRVRFYGQQLETSNSSSKIYYLVRELNFIQPFLMNNQTMAYDPNIEFQLIRVINETDSLYDGGATYYNGLWSLISLTSISDLFLTYADYMYYGLLKTSFSISISETIYYIKNYQEPIAKQPEIIFHNLLFTIVCLELFGLIFIIIKLIGLPLANRIRRIMEKRSNIIQPEHSSDAVTVLS
;
A
#
# COMPACT_ATOMS: atom_id res chain seq x y z
N MET A 1 18.06 -45.35 52.01
CA MET A 1 18.65 -45.61 50.67
C MET A 1 17.60 -46.33 49.84
N GLY A 2 16.69 -45.56 49.25
CA GLY A 2 15.74 -46.07 48.26
C GLY A 2 16.24 -45.62 46.89
N THR A 3 16.60 -46.57 46.05
CA THR A 3 17.00 -46.34 44.66
C THR A 3 15.76 -45.89 43.88
N MET A 4 15.71 -44.60 43.52
CA MET A 4 14.84 -44.12 42.45
C MET A 4 15.38 -44.68 41.13
N THR A 5 14.62 -45.58 40.51
CA THR A 5 14.80 -45.94 39.10
C THR A 5 14.25 -44.79 38.26
N LEU A 6 15.14 -43.94 37.77
CA LEU A 6 14.88 -43.05 36.65
C LEU A 6 14.75 -43.92 35.40
N GLU A 7 13.58 -43.90 34.76
CA GLU A 7 13.46 -44.37 33.38
C GLU A 7 14.40 -43.52 32.52
N GLU A 8 15.35 -44.18 31.85
CA GLU A 8 16.29 -43.58 30.92
C GLU A 8 15.52 -43.00 29.72
N GLY A 9 15.23 -41.70 29.77
CA GLY A 9 15.02 -40.91 28.56
C GLY A 9 16.33 -40.91 27.76
N SER A 10 16.29 -41.48 26.55
CA SER A 10 17.45 -41.62 25.66
C SER A 10 18.21 -40.30 25.49
N THR A 11 19.51 -40.34 25.74
CA THR A 11 20.42 -39.19 25.86
C THR A 11 21.12 -38.78 24.55
N GLU A 12 20.63 -39.29 23.43
CA GLU A 12 21.07 -38.91 22.10
C GLU A 12 19.82 -38.74 21.23
N CYS A 13 19.79 -37.74 20.34
CA CYS A 13 18.92 -37.76 19.16
C CYS A 13 19.37 -38.86 18.18
N SER A 14 19.58 -40.10 18.65
CA SER A 14 20.09 -41.21 17.84
C SER A 14 19.10 -42.36 17.65
N LEU A 15 17.82 -42.19 17.99
CA LEU A 15 16.83 -43.24 17.72
C LEU A 15 15.59 -42.85 16.90
N TYR A 16 15.34 -41.57 16.57
CA TYR A 16 14.16 -41.22 15.77
C TYR A 16 14.46 -40.14 14.73
N ASN A 17 14.31 -40.52 13.45
CA ASN A 17 14.56 -39.69 12.26
C ASN A 17 13.67 -38.44 12.25
N CYS A 18 14.21 -37.30 12.68
CA CYS A 18 13.68 -35.97 12.37
C CYS A 18 14.05 -35.60 10.92
N ASN A 19 13.55 -36.36 9.94
CA ASN A 19 13.91 -36.24 8.52
C ASN A 19 12.96 -35.34 7.71
N GLY A 20 12.16 -34.48 8.36
CA GLY A 20 11.26 -33.56 7.68
C GLY A 20 11.64 -32.11 7.96
N ASP A 21 11.62 -31.26 6.93
CA ASP A 21 11.88 -29.81 7.04
C ASP A 21 10.90 -29.07 7.98
N ASN A 22 9.81 -29.74 8.40
CA ASN A 22 8.78 -29.22 9.31
C ASN A 22 8.75 -29.93 10.68
N SER A 23 9.82 -30.62 11.09
CA SER A 23 9.86 -31.32 12.39
C SER A 23 10.63 -30.56 13.47
N PHE A 24 9.98 -30.31 14.62
CA PHE A 24 10.62 -29.75 15.82
C PHE A 24 11.05 -30.89 16.75
N CYS A 25 12.36 -31.02 16.96
CA CYS A 25 12.95 -32.06 17.80
C CYS A 25 13.78 -31.43 18.91
N PRO A 26 13.14 -31.08 20.04
CA PRO A 26 13.85 -30.59 21.20
C PRO A 26 14.47 -31.74 21.98
N LEU A 27 15.43 -31.37 22.83
CA LEU A 27 16.03 -32.28 23.79
C LEU A 27 15.00 -32.71 24.85
N GLY A 28 14.95 -34.00 25.17
CA GLY A 28 13.98 -34.55 26.14
C GLY A 28 12.55 -34.66 25.60
N SER A 29 12.43 -34.84 24.28
CA SER A 29 11.16 -35.06 23.59
C SER A 29 10.38 -36.26 24.14
N VAL A 30 9.11 -36.04 24.48
CA VAL A 30 8.15 -37.02 24.98
C VAL A 30 7.42 -37.73 23.83
N THR A 31 7.21 -37.05 22.70
CA THR A 31 6.45 -37.56 21.54
C THR A 31 7.09 -37.19 20.20
N ASN A 32 6.88 -38.05 19.17
CA ASN A 32 7.33 -37.82 17.78
C ASN A 32 6.40 -36.88 16.98
N ASP A 33 5.40 -36.29 17.65
CA ASP A 33 4.38 -35.51 16.96
C ASP A 33 4.95 -34.15 16.57
N THR A 34 4.90 -33.88 15.28
CA THR A 34 5.19 -32.57 14.73
C THR A 34 3.89 -31.80 14.65
N TYR A 35 3.86 -30.64 15.32
CA TYR A 35 2.69 -29.76 15.33
C TYR A 35 2.98 -28.55 14.43
N PRO A 36 2.79 -28.63 13.10
CA PRO A 36 3.09 -27.53 12.19
C PRO A 36 2.33 -26.24 12.56
N ASP A 37 1.11 -26.37 13.08
CA ASP A 37 0.33 -25.23 13.58
C ASP A 37 1.01 -24.50 14.75
N MET A 38 1.90 -25.19 15.49
CA MET A 38 2.66 -24.63 16.63
C MET A 38 3.90 -23.85 16.18
N LEU A 39 4.32 -23.99 14.93
CA LEU A 39 5.41 -23.23 14.30
C LEU A 39 4.92 -21.93 13.65
N THR A 40 3.61 -21.67 13.68
CA THR A 40 3.04 -20.47 13.07
C THR A 40 3.49 -19.22 13.82
N PHE A 41 4.02 -18.26 13.06
CA PHE A 41 4.34 -16.93 13.53
C PHE A 41 3.33 -15.95 12.91
N VAL A 42 2.71 -15.14 13.75
CA VAL A 42 1.77 -14.09 13.33
C VAL A 42 2.21 -12.79 13.99
N SER A 43 2.74 -11.87 13.19
CA SER A 43 3.00 -10.49 13.59
C SER A 43 1.98 -9.55 12.94
N GLN A 44 1.58 -8.50 13.66
CA GLN A 44 0.60 -7.51 13.19
C GLN A 44 1.29 -6.21 12.75
N GLU A 45 2.41 -6.33 12.04
CA GLU A 45 3.11 -5.17 11.49
C GLU A 45 2.35 -4.60 10.28
N LEU A 46 1.78 -3.40 10.44
CA LEU A 46 1.26 -2.63 9.32
C LEU A 46 2.40 -1.81 8.71
N SER A 47 2.85 -2.23 7.54
CA SER A 47 3.71 -1.41 6.69
C SER A 47 2.86 -0.32 6.04
N TYR A 48 2.91 0.91 6.58
CA TYR A 48 2.38 2.06 5.86
C TYR A 48 3.27 2.35 4.64
N PRO A 49 2.68 2.49 3.43
CA PRO A 49 3.48 2.77 2.25
C PRO A 49 4.06 4.17 2.31
N LYS A 50 5.16 4.37 1.58
CA LYS A 50 5.71 5.70 1.40
C LYS A 50 4.75 6.55 0.58
N SER A 51 4.67 7.83 0.93
CA SER A 51 4.02 8.84 0.08
C SER A 51 4.61 8.80 -1.34
N PRO A 52 3.77 9.02 -2.37
CA PRO A 52 4.28 9.18 -3.74
C PRO A 52 5.23 10.38 -3.83
N GLU A 53 6.14 10.33 -4.81
CA GLU A 53 7.20 11.34 -4.97
C GLU A 53 6.65 12.75 -5.24
N SER A 54 5.49 12.84 -5.90
CA SER A 54 4.76 14.10 -6.08
C SER A 54 3.48 14.09 -5.26
N THR A 55 3.25 15.18 -4.53
CA THR A 55 2.02 15.44 -3.76
C THR A 55 1.25 16.63 -4.32
N ILE A 56 1.53 17.04 -5.56
CA ILE A 56 0.84 18.14 -6.25
C ILE A 56 0.03 17.53 -7.38
N PHE A 57 -1.30 17.67 -7.32
CA PHE A 57 -2.20 17.03 -8.28
C PHE A 57 -1.92 17.42 -9.73
N ASP A 58 -1.62 18.69 -10.00
CA ASP A 58 -1.29 19.16 -11.36
C ASP A 58 -0.04 18.47 -11.91
N ASP A 59 1.00 18.31 -11.08
CA ASP A 59 2.22 17.63 -11.49
C ASP A 59 1.95 16.15 -11.75
N ILE A 60 1.13 15.50 -10.92
CA ILE A 60 0.71 14.11 -11.12
C ILE A 60 -0.08 13.97 -12.42
N LEU A 61 -1.02 14.87 -12.69
CA LEU A 61 -1.82 14.90 -13.90
C LEU A 61 -0.90 15.07 -15.13
N ILE A 62 -0.04 16.09 -15.12
CA ILE A 62 0.89 16.38 -16.22
C ILE A 62 1.85 15.21 -16.42
N GLN A 63 2.47 14.70 -15.35
CA GLN A 63 3.40 13.57 -15.44
C GLN A 63 2.72 12.37 -16.09
N ASN A 64 1.52 11.98 -15.64
CA ASN A 64 0.76 10.89 -16.24
C ASN A 64 0.36 11.15 -17.69
N MET A 65 0.06 12.41 -18.04
CA MET A 65 -0.24 12.80 -19.42
C MET A 65 0.95 12.62 -20.37
N PHE A 66 2.19 12.81 -19.89
CA PHE A 66 3.40 12.81 -20.70
C PHE A 66 4.29 11.57 -20.53
N THR A 67 4.02 10.68 -19.57
CA THR A 67 4.79 9.45 -19.40
C THR A 67 4.58 8.47 -20.57
N PHE A 68 5.70 8.02 -21.14
CA PHE A 68 5.77 6.90 -22.06
C PHE A 68 6.45 5.73 -21.37
N GLY A 69 5.68 4.69 -21.03
CA GLY A 69 6.24 3.43 -20.55
C GLY A 69 6.56 2.48 -21.69
N ASN A 70 7.44 1.51 -21.43
CA ASN A 70 7.80 0.45 -22.39
C ASN A 70 6.73 -0.64 -22.55
N SER A 71 5.65 -0.61 -21.75
CA SER A 71 4.58 -1.60 -21.82
C SER A 71 3.47 -1.16 -22.80
N TYR A 72 2.83 -2.13 -23.46
CA TYR A 72 1.67 -1.87 -24.34
C TYR A 72 0.51 -1.20 -23.58
N HIS A 73 0.34 -1.56 -22.31
CA HIS A 73 -0.63 -0.94 -21.42
C HIS A 73 -0.37 0.57 -21.27
N CYS A 74 0.88 0.94 -21.00
CA CYS A 74 1.28 2.34 -20.86
C CYS A 74 1.00 3.18 -22.09
N LEU A 75 1.25 2.64 -23.28
CA LEU A 75 0.98 3.35 -24.54
C LEU A 75 -0.52 3.59 -24.75
N LEU A 76 -1.35 2.61 -24.42
CA LEU A 76 -2.81 2.72 -24.60
C LEU A 76 -3.47 3.66 -23.58
N VAL A 77 -2.92 3.72 -22.38
CA VAL A 77 -3.41 4.58 -21.30
C VAL A 77 -2.92 6.03 -21.43
N SER A 78 -1.80 6.24 -22.13
CA SER A 78 -1.19 7.57 -22.31
C SER A 78 -2.04 8.52 -23.17
N PRO A 79 -2.42 9.72 -22.68
CA PRO A 79 -3.22 10.70 -23.42
C PRO A 79 -2.49 11.26 -24.63
N ILE A 80 -1.21 11.56 -24.47
CA ILE A 80 -0.40 12.14 -25.54
C ILE A 80 -0.27 11.17 -26.71
N PHE A 81 -0.29 9.86 -26.47
CA PHE A 81 -0.34 8.87 -27.54
C PHE A 81 -1.59 9.07 -28.40
N TRP A 82 -2.77 9.18 -27.77
CA TRP A 82 -4.02 9.45 -28.50
C TRP A 82 -4.02 10.82 -29.18
N VAL A 83 -3.45 11.85 -28.57
CA VAL A 83 -3.28 13.16 -29.21
C VAL A 83 -2.36 13.07 -30.43
N MET A 84 -1.27 12.31 -30.36
CA MET A 84 -0.38 12.09 -31.50
C MET A 84 -1.07 11.30 -32.61
N VAL A 85 -1.83 10.25 -32.27
CA VAL A 85 -2.64 9.48 -33.23
C VAL A 85 -3.66 10.39 -33.91
N MET A 86 -4.37 11.21 -33.14
CA MET A 86 -5.32 12.18 -33.67
C MET A 86 -4.62 13.23 -34.53
N THR A 87 -3.50 13.79 -34.08
CA THR A 87 -2.70 14.74 -34.87
C THR A 87 -2.20 14.12 -36.17
N GLY A 88 -1.76 12.86 -36.15
CA GLY A 88 -1.40 12.10 -37.34
C GLY A 88 -2.58 11.93 -38.30
N PHE A 89 -3.77 11.63 -37.76
CA PHE A 89 -5.00 11.56 -38.54
C PHE A 89 -5.38 12.92 -39.14
N ILE A 90 -5.21 14.02 -38.39
CA ILE A 90 -5.39 15.40 -38.88
C ILE A 90 -4.44 15.68 -40.03
N LEU A 91 -3.15 15.35 -39.89
CA LEU A 91 -2.14 15.54 -40.94
C LEU A 91 -2.46 14.69 -42.18
N LEU A 92 -2.96 13.46 -42.01
CA LEU A 92 -3.36 12.60 -43.11
C LEU A 92 -4.56 13.19 -43.86
N ILE A 93 -5.57 13.69 -43.15
CA ILE A 93 -6.71 14.41 -43.74
C ILE A 93 -6.21 15.66 -44.49
N LEU A 94 -5.29 16.42 -43.90
CA LEU A 94 -4.69 17.60 -44.53
C LEU A 94 -3.98 17.25 -45.83
N LEU A 95 -3.20 16.17 -45.83
CA LEU A 95 -2.47 15.67 -46.99
C LEU A 95 -3.44 15.19 -48.08
N ALA A 96 -4.43 14.38 -47.72
CA ALA A 96 -5.48 13.91 -48.62
C ALA A 96 -6.24 15.07 -49.26
N MET A 97 -6.58 16.10 -48.49
CA MET A 97 -7.22 17.32 -48.98
C MET A 97 -6.30 18.17 -49.87
N GLY A 98 -5.00 18.18 -49.59
CA GLY A 98 -3.97 18.78 -50.44
C GLY A 98 -3.90 18.08 -51.81
N ILE A 99 -3.87 16.75 -51.81
CA ILE A 99 -3.89 15.92 -53.02
C ILE A 99 -5.18 16.17 -53.81
N LEU A 100 -6.35 16.10 -53.16
CA LEU A 100 -7.66 16.35 -53.78
C LEU A 100 -7.79 17.78 -54.34
N LYS A 101 -7.06 18.75 -53.79
CA LYS A 101 -7.01 20.11 -54.34
C LYS A 101 -6.19 20.17 -55.63
N PHE A 102 -5.20 19.29 -55.79
CA PHE A 102 -4.35 19.21 -56.98
C PHE A 102 -5.06 18.48 -58.13
N PHE A 103 -5.84 17.43 -57.81
CA PHE A 103 -6.63 16.69 -58.79
C PHE A 103 -8.04 17.30 -58.96
N LYS A 104 -8.24 18.09 -60.03
CA LYS A 104 -9.53 18.74 -60.37
C LYS A 104 -10.73 17.79 -60.47
N GLN A 105 -10.49 16.48 -60.66
CA GLN A 105 -11.50 15.47 -60.98
C GLN A 105 -12.38 15.05 -59.78
N HIS A 106 -12.01 15.37 -58.53
CA HIS A 106 -12.74 14.97 -57.32
C HIS A 106 -13.36 16.15 -56.54
N HIS A 107 -13.95 17.12 -57.26
CA HIS A 107 -14.55 18.31 -56.65
C HIS A 107 -15.70 17.99 -55.67
N ASN A 108 -16.58 17.04 -56.00
CA ASN A 108 -17.75 16.72 -55.16
C ASN A 108 -17.34 16.13 -53.80
N THR A 109 -16.37 15.21 -53.78
CA THR A 109 -15.86 14.59 -52.55
C THR A 109 -15.23 15.62 -51.61
N ARG A 110 -14.50 16.60 -52.18
CA ARG A 110 -13.91 17.70 -51.43
C ARG A 110 -14.95 18.62 -50.78
N VAL A 111 -16.08 18.88 -51.44
CA VAL A 111 -17.16 19.71 -50.90
C VAL A 111 -17.87 18.99 -49.76
N LEU A 112 -18.12 17.69 -49.91
CA LEU A 112 -18.72 16.86 -48.86
C LEU A 112 -17.83 16.83 -47.59
N ILE A 113 -16.54 16.54 -47.75
CA ILE A 113 -15.58 16.50 -46.62
C ILE A 113 -15.48 17.86 -45.93
N LYS A 114 -15.43 18.95 -46.70
CA LYS A 114 -15.48 20.31 -46.13
C LYS A 114 -16.75 20.56 -45.34
N HIS A 115 -17.90 20.09 -45.82
CA HIS A 115 -19.17 20.32 -45.15
C HIS A 115 -19.23 19.60 -43.80
N ILE A 116 -18.78 18.35 -43.74
CA ILE A 116 -18.71 17.56 -42.50
C ILE A 116 -17.78 18.23 -41.47
N PHE A 117 -16.54 18.57 -41.86
CA PHE A 117 -15.60 19.17 -40.91
C PHE A 117 -15.97 20.60 -40.51
N ARG A 118 -16.75 21.30 -41.32
CA ARG A 118 -17.30 22.60 -40.97
C ARG A 118 -18.32 22.51 -39.84
N HIS A 119 -19.07 21.41 -39.73
CA HIS A 119 -19.99 21.19 -38.62
C HIS A 119 -19.32 20.65 -37.35
N ALA A 120 -18.13 20.05 -37.47
CA ALA A 120 -17.35 19.60 -36.32
C ALA A 120 -16.51 20.72 -35.65
N ASP A 121 -16.41 21.90 -36.29
CA ASP A 121 -15.65 23.04 -35.81
C ASP A 121 -16.39 23.79 -34.69
N LEU A 122 -16.04 23.45 -33.45
CA LEU A 122 -16.56 24.09 -32.23
C LEU A 122 -15.88 25.43 -31.91
N ILE A 123 -14.72 25.71 -32.51
CA ILE A 123 -13.87 26.84 -32.12
C ILE A 123 -14.16 28.07 -32.99
N ASN A 124 -14.44 27.88 -34.28
CA ASN A 124 -14.48 28.98 -35.24
C ASN A 124 -15.76 29.02 -36.09
N GLU A 125 -16.85 28.40 -35.58
CA GLU A 125 -18.18 28.37 -36.22
C GLU A 125 -18.13 27.91 -37.70
N GLY A 126 -17.12 27.12 -38.06
CA GLY A 126 -16.93 26.60 -39.40
C GLY A 126 -16.33 27.59 -40.42
N GLU A 127 -15.66 28.66 -40.01
CA GLU A 127 -14.94 29.54 -40.97
C GLU A 127 -13.76 28.78 -41.62
N LEU A 128 -13.15 27.84 -40.89
CA LEU A 128 -12.00 27.04 -41.32
C LEU A 128 -12.25 25.55 -41.13
N TRP A 129 -12.17 24.77 -42.21
CA TRP A 129 -12.35 23.30 -42.17
C TRP A 129 -11.27 22.56 -41.35
N ILE A 130 -10.17 23.23 -40.98
CA ILE A 130 -9.09 22.72 -40.12
C ILE A 130 -9.48 22.81 -38.63
N GLY A 131 -10.47 23.63 -38.28
CA GLY A 131 -10.94 23.78 -36.90
C GLY A 131 -11.61 22.52 -36.34
N GLY A 132 -12.41 21.81 -37.16
CA GLY A 132 -13.11 20.58 -36.74
C GLY A 132 -12.22 19.44 -36.26
N PRO A 133 -11.10 19.13 -36.94
CA PRO A 133 -10.18 18.13 -36.42
C PRO A 133 -9.43 18.58 -35.15
N ALA A 134 -9.15 19.88 -35.00
CA ALA A 134 -8.49 20.42 -33.80
C ALA A 134 -9.43 20.42 -32.57
N SER A 135 -10.71 20.74 -32.76
CA SER A 135 -11.72 20.63 -31.69
C SER A 135 -11.93 19.18 -31.24
N LEU A 136 -11.83 18.20 -32.14
CA LEU A 136 -11.84 16.78 -31.77
C LEU A 136 -10.64 16.39 -30.90
N ALA A 137 -9.43 16.84 -31.25
CA ALA A 137 -8.23 16.58 -30.44
C ALA A 137 -8.35 17.20 -29.03
N LEU A 138 -8.90 18.42 -28.95
CA LEU A 138 -9.20 19.07 -27.67
C LEU A 138 -10.24 18.28 -26.86
N MET A 139 -11.34 17.85 -27.47
CA MET A 139 -12.37 17.05 -26.79
C MET A 139 -11.81 15.75 -26.21
N VAL A 140 -10.93 15.06 -26.93
CA VAL A 140 -10.27 13.84 -26.42
C VAL A 140 -9.42 14.14 -25.19
N LEU A 141 -8.65 15.23 -25.19
CA LEU A 141 -7.86 15.67 -24.03
C LEU A 141 -8.72 15.96 -22.81
N LEU A 142 -9.85 16.66 -23.01
CA LEU A 142 -10.78 16.99 -21.92
C LEU A 142 -11.42 15.73 -21.35
N ILE A 143 -11.96 14.86 -22.21
CA ILE A 143 -12.56 13.59 -21.77
C ILE A 143 -11.53 12.79 -20.97
N PHE A 144 -10.29 12.71 -21.44
CA PHE A 144 -9.23 12.02 -20.71
C PHE A 144 -9.03 12.63 -19.32
N ALA A 145 -8.82 13.94 -19.21
CA ALA A 145 -8.57 14.61 -17.93
C ALA A 145 -9.67 14.34 -16.91
N TYR A 146 -10.95 14.41 -17.33
CA TYR A 146 -12.08 14.08 -16.45
C TYR A 146 -12.12 12.59 -16.08
N THR A 147 -11.87 11.68 -17.01
CA THR A 147 -11.86 10.23 -16.72
C THR A 147 -10.71 9.82 -15.80
N PHE A 148 -9.53 10.42 -15.98
CA PHE A 148 -8.37 10.22 -15.12
C PHE A 148 -8.67 10.73 -13.71
N SER A 149 -9.16 11.96 -13.60
CA SER A 149 -9.50 12.59 -12.32
C SER A 149 -10.54 11.81 -11.53
N GLN A 150 -11.58 11.30 -12.19
CA GLN A 150 -12.58 10.46 -11.53
C GLN A 150 -11.98 9.12 -11.06
N SER A 151 -11.11 8.53 -11.87
CA SER A 151 -10.44 7.27 -11.51
C SER A 151 -9.44 7.47 -10.37
N TYR A 152 -8.74 8.61 -10.36
CA TYR A 152 -7.81 9.01 -9.31
C TYR A 152 -8.52 9.27 -7.97
N LEU A 153 -9.70 9.91 -8.00
CA LEU A 153 -10.55 10.07 -6.80
C LEU A 153 -10.93 8.73 -6.16
N ASN A 154 -11.18 7.71 -6.97
CA ASN A 154 -11.53 6.37 -6.50
C ASN A 154 -10.33 5.59 -5.93
N GLN A 155 -9.10 6.14 -5.99
CA GLN A 155 -7.89 5.56 -5.40
C GLN A 155 -7.65 6.05 -3.97
N TYR A 156 -8.73 6.25 -3.21
CA TYR A 156 -8.72 6.62 -1.80
C TYR A 156 -9.94 6.02 -1.08
N PRO A 157 -9.83 5.51 0.16
CA PRO A 157 -8.61 5.34 0.96
C PRO A 157 -7.86 4.04 0.61
N ILE A 158 -6.54 4.00 0.83
CA ILE A 158 -5.67 2.91 0.34
C ILE A 158 -6.07 1.52 0.84
N GLU A 159 -6.65 1.45 2.04
CA GLU A 159 -7.07 0.22 2.70
C GLU A 159 -8.19 -0.51 1.95
N THR A 160 -8.90 0.17 1.04
CA THR A 160 -10.04 -0.38 0.29
C THR A 160 -9.78 -0.47 -1.22
N THR A 161 -8.67 0.10 -1.71
CA THR A 161 -8.44 0.29 -3.15
C THR A 161 -7.35 -0.63 -3.68
N SER A 162 -7.64 -1.29 -4.81
CA SER A 162 -6.67 -2.10 -5.55
C SER A 162 -5.73 -1.25 -6.41
N ALA A 163 -4.75 -1.89 -7.06
CA ALA A 163 -3.78 -1.21 -7.92
C ALA A 163 -4.42 -0.38 -9.05
N SER A 164 -3.77 0.74 -9.39
CA SER A 164 -4.24 1.68 -10.42
C SER A 164 -4.05 1.08 -11.82
N THR A 165 -5.15 0.82 -12.52
CA THR A 165 -5.16 0.28 -13.90
C THR A 165 -5.37 1.36 -14.96
N PHE A 166 -5.58 2.61 -14.55
CA PHE A 166 -5.83 3.77 -15.41
C PHE A 166 -4.59 4.65 -15.59
N ALA A 167 -3.46 4.26 -15.03
CA ALA A 167 -2.18 4.97 -15.13
C ALA A 167 -1.05 3.96 -15.42
N CYS A 168 0.06 4.46 -15.96
CA CYS A 168 1.26 3.66 -16.17
C CYS A 168 1.86 3.14 -14.87
N ASP A 169 1.80 3.97 -13.83
CA ASP A 169 2.24 3.63 -12.50
C ASP A 169 1.08 2.97 -11.74
N GLU A 170 1.20 1.65 -11.51
CA GLU A 170 0.25 0.84 -10.75
C GLU A 170 0.27 1.15 -9.24
N THR A 171 1.26 1.92 -8.78
CA THR A 171 1.39 2.38 -7.39
C THR A 171 0.78 3.76 -7.17
N LEU A 172 0.28 4.42 -8.23
CA LEU A 172 -0.36 5.72 -8.13
C LEU A 172 -1.61 5.66 -7.24
N ARG A 173 -1.60 6.44 -6.15
CA ARG A 173 -2.73 6.58 -5.22
C ARG A 173 -3.03 8.06 -4.97
N ASN A 174 -4.27 8.36 -4.62
CA ASN A 174 -4.66 9.68 -4.12
C ASN A 174 -4.51 9.72 -2.59
N ALA A 175 -3.36 9.31 -2.08
CA ALA A 175 -3.10 9.21 -0.65
C ALA A 175 -1.67 9.66 -0.34
N LYS A 176 -1.53 10.54 0.63
CA LYS A 176 -0.29 10.98 1.24
C LYS A 176 -0.24 10.44 2.66
N PHE A 177 0.94 9.97 3.03
CA PHE A 177 1.23 9.33 4.30
C PHE A 177 2.31 10.11 5.05
N ASP A 178 2.06 10.34 6.33
CA ASP A 178 3.04 10.82 7.29
C ASP A 178 3.09 9.89 8.50
N THR A 179 4.28 9.49 8.90
CA THR A 179 4.49 8.57 10.03
C THR A 179 5.39 9.26 11.04
N ASN A 180 4.83 9.53 12.21
CA ASN A 180 5.52 10.21 13.29
C ASN A 180 5.57 9.35 14.55
N LEU A 181 6.72 9.36 15.22
CA LEU A 181 6.87 8.79 16.55
C LEU A 181 6.63 9.89 17.57
N GLN A 182 5.60 9.72 18.41
CA GLN A 182 5.18 10.73 19.38
C GLN A 182 5.27 10.17 20.80
N SER A 183 5.57 11.02 21.78
CA SER A 183 5.66 10.58 23.17
C SER A 183 4.27 10.38 23.76
N LEU A 184 4.07 9.36 24.59
CA LEU A 184 2.83 9.20 25.36
C LEU A 184 2.63 10.29 26.43
N SER A 185 3.70 11.04 26.76
CA SER A 185 3.69 12.10 27.77
C SER A 185 3.19 13.45 27.25
N THR A 186 3.08 13.64 25.93
CA THR A 186 2.56 14.88 25.36
C THR A 186 1.04 14.97 25.57
N PRO A 187 0.50 16.16 25.93
CA PRO A 187 -0.94 16.35 26.02
C PRO A 187 -1.62 15.95 24.71
N ARG A 188 -2.68 15.16 24.82
CA ARG A 188 -3.43 14.63 23.67
C ARG A 188 -4.49 15.64 23.23
N ASN A 189 -4.81 15.63 21.94
CA ASN A 189 -5.96 16.36 21.44
C ASN A 189 -7.27 15.69 21.90
N GLU A 190 -8.32 16.50 22.13
CA GLU A 190 -9.65 15.99 22.54
C GLU A 190 -10.24 15.00 21.53
N GLU A 191 -9.88 15.13 20.24
CA GLU A 191 -10.32 14.22 19.18
C GLU A 191 -9.61 12.86 19.21
N GLU A 192 -8.39 12.78 19.75
CA GLU A 192 -7.59 11.56 19.83
C GLU A 192 -7.84 10.78 21.12
N GLU A 193 -8.21 11.45 22.20
CA GLU A 193 -8.42 10.83 23.50
C GLU A 193 -9.34 9.57 23.46
N PRO A 194 -10.42 9.53 22.66
CA PRO A 194 -11.27 8.35 22.57
C PRO A 194 -10.57 7.10 22.04
N ILE A 195 -9.65 7.21 21.06
CA ILE A 195 -8.95 6.02 20.55
C ILE A 195 -7.97 5.46 21.57
N PHE A 196 -7.31 6.33 22.35
CA PHE A 196 -6.45 5.89 23.43
C PHE A 196 -7.25 5.20 24.53
N ASN A 197 -8.41 5.75 24.90
CA ASN A 197 -9.30 5.14 25.88
C ASN A 197 -9.78 3.76 25.42
N LEU A 198 -10.09 3.58 24.12
CA LEU A 198 -10.42 2.25 23.58
C LEU A 198 -9.24 1.29 23.63
N LEU A 199 -8.02 1.74 23.29
CA LEU A 199 -6.80 0.91 23.39
C LEU A 199 -6.55 0.49 24.85
N ASP A 200 -6.74 1.40 25.80
CA ASP A 200 -6.60 1.15 27.25
C ASP A 200 -7.69 0.19 27.79
N GLN A 201 -8.89 0.21 27.20
CA GLN A 201 -9.99 -0.68 27.57
C GLN A 201 -9.87 -2.09 26.97
N GLN A 202 -9.05 -2.29 25.94
CA GLN A 202 -8.91 -3.59 25.28
C GLN A 202 -8.25 -4.60 26.23
N GLN A 203 -9.03 -5.59 26.67
CA GLN A 203 -8.55 -6.67 27.52
C GLN A 203 -7.73 -7.68 26.72
N PHE A 204 -6.55 -8.02 27.24
CA PHE A 204 -5.68 -9.02 26.63
C PHE A 204 -5.81 -10.36 27.31
N THR A 205 -5.83 -11.42 26.51
CA THR A 205 -5.68 -12.80 26.96
C THR A 205 -4.33 -13.30 26.48
N LEU A 206 -3.48 -13.67 27.43
CA LEU A 206 -2.22 -14.34 27.18
C LEU A 206 -2.44 -15.85 27.20
N ILE A 207 -2.00 -16.53 26.15
CA ILE A 207 -2.01 -17.99 26.06
C ILE A 207 -0.59 -18.44 25.83
N ILE A 208 -0.09 -19.34 26.67
CA ILE A 208 1.23 -19.94 26.53
C ILE A 208 1.03 -21.43 26.33
N ASP A 209 1.56 -21.95 25.23
CA ASP A 209 1.59 -23.38 24.95
C ASP A 209 3.02 -23.87 25.16
N PHE A 210 3.27 -24.62 26.23
CA PHE A 210 4.53 -25.35 26.41
C PHE A 210 4.45 -26.64 25.60
N ILE A 211 5.39 -26.81 24.69
CA ILE A 211 5.41 -27.85 23.68
C ILE A 211 6.39 -28.93 24.12
N ASN A 212 5.95 -30.18 23.96
CA ASN A 212 6.75 -31.35 24.20
C ASN A 212 7.25 -31.41 25.65
N THR A 213 6.29 -31.43 26.57
CA THR A 213 6.54 -31.43 28.02
C THR A 213 5.72 -32.51 28.72
N GLN A 214 6.24 -32.98 29.85
CA GLN A 214 5.54 -33.88 30.79
C GLN A 214 4.92 -33.11 31.97
N GLN A 215 5.00 -31.78 31.97
CA GLN A 215 4.36 -30.93 32.98
C GLN A 215 2.84 -30.98 32.81
N THR A 216 2.11 -31.19 33.91
CA THR A 216 0.65 -31.17 33.93
C THR A 216 0.14 -29.91 34.63
N CYS A 217 -1.16 -29.64 34.54
CA CYS A 217 -1.77 -28.45 35.14
C CYS A 217 -1.67 -28.38 36.67
N ASP A 218 -1.58 -29.53 37.34
CA ASP A 218 -1.43 -29.60 38.80
C ASP A 218 -0.03 -29.17 39.27
N ASP A 219 0.93 -29.10 38.35
CA ASP A 219 2.33 -28.81 38.64
C ASP A 219 2.66 -27.31 38.56
N VAL A 220 1.70 -26.44 38.25
CA VAL A 220 1.95 -25.01 37.92
C VAL A 220 1.30 -24.05 38.90
N GLU A 221 2.12 -23.17 39.47
CA GLU A 221 1.69 -22.01 40.25
C GLU A 221 1.97 -20.74 39.45
N ILE A 222 1.00 -19.83 39.38
CA ILE A 222 1.13 -18.60 38.57
C ILE A 222 0.96 -17.39 39.47
N THR A 223 2.02 -16.59 39.50
CA THR A 223 2.04 -15.34 40.25
C THR A 223 2.09 -14.17 39.28
N GLN A 224 1.18 -13.24 39.48
CA GLN A 224 1.10 -12.00 38.72
C GLN A 224 1.62 -10.87 39.59
N THR A 225 2.59 -10.13 39.07
CA THR A 225 3.16 -8.94 39.71
C THR A 225 2.81 -7.70 38.91
N ILE A 226 2.12 -6.76 39.56
CA ILE A 226 1.84 -5.42 39.02
C ILE A 226 2.55 -4.42 39.93
N HIS A 227 3.52 -3.69 39.37
CA HIS A 227 4.39 -2.78 40.13
C HIS A 227 5.08 -3.50 41.32
N ALA A 228 4.64 -3.25 42.56
CA ALA A 228 5.19 -3.86 43.77
C ALA A 228 4.28 -4.92 44.41
N TYR A 229 3.12 -5.21 43.81
CA TYR A 229 2.13 -6.14 44.36
C TYR A 229 2.11 -7.44 43.57
N SER A 230 2.34 -8.56 44.25
CA SER A 230 2.25 -9.90 43.66
C SER A 230 1.00 -10.62 44.18
N LYS A 231 0.26 -11.27 43.29
CA LYS A 231 -0.94 -12.03 43.59
C LYS A 231 -0.98 -13.31 42.77
N GLU A 232 -1.34 -14.42 43.40
CA GLU A 232 -1.62 -15.67 42.70
C GLU A 232 -2.93 -15.58 41.92
N ILE A 233 -2.93 -16.05 40.68
CA ILE A 233 -4.07 -15.95 39.78
C ILE A 233 -4.54 -17.32 39.30
N PRO A 234 -5.87 -17.55 39.23
CA PRO A 234 -6.39 -18.77 38.65
C PRO A 234 -6.18 -18.75 37.13
N SER A 235 -5.54 -19.80 36.59
CA SER A 235 -5.43 -19.99 35.15
C SER A 235 -6.35 -21.08 34.65
N ASN A 236 -6.88 -20.89 33.44
CA ASN A 236 -7.46 -21.98 32.68
C ASN A 236 -6.31 -22.77 32.04
N CYS A 237 -6.06 -23.96 32.58
CA CYS A 237 -5.01 -24.85 32.10
C CYS A 237 -5.60 -26.08 31.39
N SER A 238 -4.97 -26.49 30.30
CA SER A 238 -5.31 -27.69 29.54
C SER A 238 -4.04 -28.45 29.17
N TYR A 239 -4.04 -29.76 29.33
CA TYR A 239 -2.94 -30.63 28.92
C TYR A 239 -3.43 -31.66 27.90
N ASN A 240 -2.85 -31.66 26.70
CA ASN A 240 -3.22 -32.59 25.63
C ASN A 240 -1.99 -32.96 24.78
N ARG A 241 -1.73 -34.25 24.59
CA ARG A 241 -0.64 -34.79 23.75
C ARG A 241 0.72 -34.09 23.96
N SER A 242 1.18 -34.03 25.20
CA SER A 242 2.47 -33.39 25.56
C SER A 242 2.54 -31.87 25.34
N ILE A 243 1.38 -31.22 25.21
CA ILE A 243 1.26 -29.76 25.15
C ILE A 243 0.50 -29.30 26.39
N LEU A 244 1.11 -28.40 27.14
CA LEU A 244 0.50 -27.72 28.28
C LEU A 244 0.12 -26.30 27.85
N SER A 245 -1.17 -26.02 27.77
CA SER A 245 -1.70 -24.70 27.39
C SER A 245 -2.24 -24.00 28.62
N ILE A 246 -1.73 -22.79 28.88
CA ILE A 246 -2.13 -21.96 30.01
C ILE A 246 -2.69 -20.65 29.48
N SER A 247 -3.94 -20.35 29.82
CA SER A 247 -4.62 -19.12 29.44
C SER A 247 -4.86 -18.23 30.65
N THR A 248 -4.47 -16.96 30.52
CA THR A 248 -4.55 -15.94 31.56
C THR A 248 -5.08 -14.63 30.99
N VAL A 249 -6.09 -14.06 31.64
CA VAL A 249 -6.59 -12.71 31.31
C VAL A 249 -5.73 -11.68 32.04
N LEU A 250 -5.13 -10.76 31.29
CA LEU A 250 -4.27 -9.72 31.84
C LEU A 250 -5.10 -8.60 32.43
N GLN A 251 -4.75 -8.14 33.63
CA GLN A 251 -5.43 -7.04 34.31
C GLN A 251 -4.90 -5.65 33.89
N SER A 252 -3.73 -5.61 33.26
CA SER A 252 -3.07 -4.40 32.80
C SER A 252 -2.16 -4.73 31.61
N HIS A 253 -1.87 -3.71 30.80
CA HIS A 253 -0.89 -3.78 29.71
C HIS A 253 0.56 -3.71 30.20
N THR A 254 0.81 -3.35 31.47
CA THR A 254 2.14 -3.42 32.09
C THR A 254 2.13 -4.37 33.28
N ILE A 255 2.78 -5.51 33.13
CA ILE A 255 2.61 -6.66 34.04
C ILE A 255 3.79 -7.62 33.95
N SER A 256 4.11 -8.29 35.05
CA SER A 256 5.04 -9.42 35.06
C SER A 256 4.34 -10.67 35.56
N LEU A 257 4.47 -11.77 34.83
CA LEU A 257 3.91 -13.07 35.16
C LEU A 257 5.04 -14.04 35.41
N ASN A 258 4.99 -14.78 36.50
CA ASN A 258 5.94 -15.82 36.83
C ASN A 258 5.21 -17.14 37.02
N TYR A 259 5.58 -18.11 36.21
CA TYR A 259 5.06 -19.47 36.17
C TYR A 259 6.07 -20.37 36.86
N VAL A 260 5.71 -20.93 38.01
CA VAL A 260 6.58 -21.82 38.79
C VAL A 260 6.10 -23.25 38.63
N PHE A 261 6.96 -24.09 38.08
CA PHE A 261 6.76 -25.52 37.91
C PHE A 261 7.37 -26.27 39.08
N ASN A 262 6.56 -27.06 39.78
CA ASN A 262 6.97 -27.74 41.02
C ASN A 262 7.96 -28.90 40.81
N TYR A 263 8.15 -29.35 39.57
CA TYR A 263 9.11 -30.37 39.19
C TYR A 263 9.97 -29.90 38.01
N ALA A 264 11.25 -30.27 37.99
CA ALA A 264 12.13 -30.05 36.85
C ALA A 264 11.94 -31.13 35.78
N LYS A 265 10.87 -31.01 34.97
CA LYS A 265 10.68 -31.81 33.76
C LYS A 265 11.09 -30.99 32.54
N SER A 266 11.64 -31.66 31.52
CA SER A 266 12.04 -31.01 30.28
C SER A 266 10.84 -30.34 29.60
N ILE A 267 11.09 -29.15 29.07
CA ILE A 267 10.17 -28.42 28.20
C ILE A 267 10.93 -28.20 26.91
N GLY A 268 10.42 -28.74 25.81
CA GLY A 268 11.12 -28.67 24.54
C GLY A 268 11.16 -27.27 23.96
N GLY A 269 10.02 -26.56 24.04
CA GLY A 269 9.93 -25.14 23.76
C GLY A 269 8.54 -24.64 24.07
N PHE A 270 8.21 -23.42 23.64
CA PHE A 270 6.93 -22.84 23.97
C PHE A 270 6.48 -21.82 22.93
N ARG A 271 5.18 -21.55 22.90
CA ARG A 271 4.57 -20.57 22.01
C ARG A 271 3.76 -19.58 22.83
N VAL A 272 3.97 -18.30 22.58
CA VAL A 272 3.24 -17.21 23.22
C VAL A 272 2.20 -16.67 22.24
N ARG A 273 0.96 -16.53 22.69
CA ARG A 273 -0.13 -15.90 21.94
C ARG A 273 -0.76 -14.80 22.77
N PHE A 274 -0.94 -13.62 22.15
CA PHE A 274 -1.74 -12.54 22.70
C PHE A 274 -2.99 -12.36 21.87
N TYR A 275 -4.13 -12.32 22.55
CA TYR A 275 -5.44 -12.09 21.95
C TYR A 275 -6.14 -10.89 22.58
N GLY A 276 -6.77 -10.05 21.77
CA GLY A 276 -7.61 -8.93 22.22
C GLY A 276 -8.77 -8.71 21.25
N GLN A 277 -9.97 -8.48 21.78
CA GLN A 277 -11.17 -8.30 20.97
C GLN A 277 -11.18 -6.95 20.24
N GLN A 278 -11.77 -6.90 19.05
CA GLN A 278 -12.03 -5.65 18.34
C GLN A 278 -13.02 -4.78 19.13
N LEU A 279 -12.74 -3.48 19.23
CA LEU A 279 -13.61 -2.49 19.87
C LEU A 279 -13.90 -1.36 18.90
N GLU A 280 -15.12 -0.87 18.88
CA GLU A 280 -15.53 0.25 18.02
C GLU A 280 -16.37 1.25 18.78
N THR A 281 -16.18 2.54 18.48
CA THR A 281 -17.07 3.61 18.92
C THR A 281 -17.18 4.67 17.84
N SER A 282 -18.28 5.41 17.82
CA SER A 282 -18.47 6.49 16.86
C SER A 282 -19.07 7.70 17.53
N ASN A 283 -18.56 8.87 17.19
CA ASN A 283 -19.16 10.13 17.59
C ASN A 283 -19.93 10.71 16.40
N SER A 284 -21.24 10.44 16.39
CA SER A 284 -22.14 10.88 15.32
C SER A 284 -22.23 12.40 15.18
N SER A 285 -21.89 13.17 16.23
CA SER A 285 -21.95 14.63 16.20
C SER A 285 -20.78 15.28 15.47
N SER A 286 -19.58 14.69 15.57
CA SER A 286 -18.36 15.16 14.90
C SER A 286 -18.00 14.36 13.65
N LYS A 287 -18.79 13.32 13.29
CA LYS A 287 -18.49 12.37 12.20
C LYS A 287 -17.13 11.68 12.34
N ILE A 288 -16.71 11.40 13.57
CA ILE A 288 -15.46 10.70 13.85
C ILE A 288 -15.76 9.25 14.21
N TYR A 289 -15.09 8.32 13.56
CA TYR A 289 -15.21 6.89 13.81
C TYR A 289 -13.91 6.36 14.40
N TYR A 290 -14.03 5.57 15.46
CA TYR A 290 -12.89 4.99 16.18
C TYR A 290 -13.00 3.48 16.17
N LEU A 291 -11.94 2.81 15.76
CA LEU A 291 -11.87 1.36 15.66
C LEU A 291 -10.53 0.89 16.22
N VAL A 292 -10.56 0.05 17.25
CA VAL A 292 -9.40 -0.73 17.70
C VAL A 292 -9.50 -2.12 17.12
N ARG A 293 -8.52 -2.49 16.29
CA ARG A 293 -8.48 -3.82 15.65
C ARG A 293 -8.23 -4.93 16.67
N GLU A 294 -8.63 -6.14 16.29
CA GLU A 294 -8.29 -7.32 17.09
C GLU A 294 -6.77 -7.48 17.22
N LEU A 295 -6.32 -7.80 18.44
CA LEU A 295 -4.95 -8.21 18.68
C LEU A 295 -4.88 -9.73 18.48
N ASN A 296 -4.01 -10.18 17.58
CA ASN A 296 -3.75 -11.59 17.32
C ASN A 296 -2.27 -11.77 16.99
N PHE A 297 -1.48 -11.88 18.04
CA PHE A 297 -0.03 -12.07 17.95
C PHE A 297 0.31 -13.50 18.36
N ILE A 298 1.18 -14.16 17.59
CA ILE A 298 1.64 -15.52 17.87
C ILE A 298 3.14 -15.59 17.61
N GLN A 299 3.92 -15.96 18.63
CA GLN A 299 5.35 -16.17 18.50
C GLN A 299 5.80 -17.50 19.11
N PRO A 300 6.34 -18.43 18.30
CA PRO A 300 6.98 -19.63 18.80
C PRO A 300 8.44 -19.36 19.19
N PHE A 301 8.87 -19.98 20.29
CA PHE A 301 10.24 -19.97 20.80
C PHE A 301 10.71 -21.41 20.91
N LEU A 302 11.63 -21.78 20.02
CA LEU A 302 12.00 -23.17 19.78
C LEU A 302 13.47 -23.22 19.34
N MET A 303 14.24 -24.16 19.88
CA MET A 303 15.59 -24.49 19.42
C MET A 303 15.77 -26.00 19.30
N ASN A 304 16.36 -26.44 18.19
CA ASN A 304 16.61 -27.86 17.95
C ASN A 304 17.71 -28.39 18.87
N ASN A 305 17.54 -29.61 19.37
CA ASN A 305 18.49 -30.28 20.28
C ASN A 305 18.78 -29.52 21.59
N GLN A 306 17.90 -28.60 21.97
CA GLN A 306 17.97 -27.86 23.22
C GLN A 306 16.64 -27.98 23.97
N THR A 307 16.66 -27.65 25.25
CA THR A 307 15.47 -27.59 26.11
C THR A 307 15.42 -26.23 26.78
N MET A 308 14.23 -25.79 27.17
CA MET A 308 14.05 -24.53 27.86
C MET A 308 14.94 -24.46 29.11
N ALA A 309 15.51 -23.29 29.36
CA ALA A 309 16.29 -23.02 30.56
C ALA A 309 15.43 -23.14 31.84
N TYR A 310 16.09 -23.15 33.00
CA TYR A 310 15.40 -23.28 34.30
C TYR A 310 14.73 -22.00 34.79
N ASP A 311 15.19 -20.83 34.35
CA ASP A 311 14.60 -19.53 34.69
C ASP A 311 14.61 -18.57 33.48
N PRO A 312 14.03 -18.96 32.32
CA PRO A 312 13.88 -18.05 31.19
C PRO A 312 13.01 -16.85 31.56
N ASN A 313 13.48 -15.67 31.16
CA ASN A 313 12.71 -14.43 31.23
C ASN A 313 12.51 -13.87 29.82
N ILE A 314 11.26 -13.64 29.44
CA ILE A 314 10.90 -13.04 28.15
C ILE A 314 10.34 -11.65 28.38
N GLU A 315 10.82 -10.71 27.58
CA GLU A 315 10.37 -9.33 27.64
C GLU A 315 9.64 -8.97 26.35
N PHE A 316 8.37 -8.61 26.49
CA PHE A 316 7.57 -8.04 25.42
C PHE A 316 7.39 -6.53 25.62
N GLN A 317 7.57 -5.78 24.54
CA GLN A 317 7.22 -4.37 24.46
C GLN A 317 5.97 -4.18 23.60
N LEU A 318 4.99 -3.50 24.19
CA LEU A 318 3.77 -3.04 23.56
C LEU A 318 3.98 -1.64 22.98
N ILE A 319 3.60 -1.48 21.72
CA ILE A 319 3.63 -0.22 21.00
C ILE A 319 2.21 0.07 20.52
N ARG A 320 1.67 1.23 20.91
CA ARG A 320 0.42 1.73 20.33
C ARG A 320 0.70 2.24 18.93
N VAL A 321 -0.10 1.80 17.97
CA VAL A 321 -0.09 2.33 16.61
C VAL A 321 -1.47 2.88 16.31
N ILE A 322 -1.54 4.16 15.99
CA ILE A 322 -2.78 4.88 15.69
C ILE A 322 -2.67 5.40 14.27
N ASN A 323 -3.65 5.03 13.46
CA ASN A 323 -3.77 5.51 12.09
C ASN A 323 -4.96 6.45 12.01
N GLU A 324 -4.73 7.65 11.52
CA GLU A 324 -5.74 8.65 11.25
C GLU A 324 -5.92 8.73 9.74
N THR A 325 -7.14 8.52 9.26
CA THR A 325 -7.51 8.59 7.85
C THR A 325 -8.51 9.72 7.67
N ASP A 326 -8.07 10.74 6.93
CA ASP A 326 -8.84 11.94 6.68
C ASP A 326 -9.90 11.73 5.59
N SER A 327 -10.92 12.57 5.55
CA SER A 327 -12.00 12.41 4.58
C SER A 327 -11.65 12.97 3.19
N LEU A 328 -12.10 12.27 2.14
CA LEU A 328 -12.00 12.73 0.75
C LEU A 328 -12.80 14.03 0.46
N TYR A 329 -13.83 14.28 1.25
CA TYR A 329 -14.76 15.40 1.12
C TYR A 329 -14.54 16.41 2.25
N ASP A 330 -14.81 17.69 2.02
CA ASP A 330 -14.79 18.68 3.10
C ASP A 330 -15.93 18.43 4.10
N GLY A 331 -15.60 18.33 5.39
CA GLY A 331 -16.56 17.97 6.44
C GLY A 331 -17.07 16.53 6.36
N GLY A 332 -16.30 15.65 5.70
CA GLY A 332 -16.51 14.21 5.70
C GLY A 332 -16.14 13.59 7.05
N ALA A 333 -16.15 12.26 7.09
CA ALA A 333 -15.85 11.53 8.31
C ALA A 333 -14.36 11.18 8.42
N THR A 334 -13.77 11.44 9.59
CA THR A 334 -12.39 11.03 9.92
C THR A 334 -12.43 9.70 10.64
N TYR A 335 -11.51 8.80 10.27
CA TYR A 335 -11.41 7.46 10.83
C TYR A 335 -10.11 7.32 11.63
N TYR A 336 -10.23 6.92 12.89
CA TYR A 336 -9.11 6.57 13.75
C TYR A 336 -9.07 5.05 13.93
N ASN A 337 -8.00 4.42 13.45
CA ASN A 337 -7.74 2.99 13.59
C ASN A 337 -6.58 2.78 14.57
N GLY A 338 -6.86 2.20 15.73
CA GLY A 338 -5.88 1.81 16.73
C GLY A 338 -5.52 0.32 16.65
N LEU A 339 -4.28 -0.01 16.96
CA LEU A 339 -3.83 -1.37 17.18
C LEU A 339 -2.64 -1.42 18.12
N TRP A 340 -2.40 -2.61 18.69
CA TRP A 340 -1.21 -2.91 19.45
C TRP A 340 -0.23 -3.71 18.62
N SER A 341 1.01 -3.25 18.56
CA SER A 341 2.14 -4.00 18.01
C SER A 341 3.00 -4.53 19.15
N LEU A 342 3.41 -5.79 19.04
CA LEU A 342 4.20 -6.49 20.05
C LEU A 342 5.56 -6.87 19.45
N ILE A 343 6.61 -6.56 20.19
CA ILE A 343 7.97 -7.01 19.88
C ILE A 343 8.54 -7.75 21.09
N SER A 344 9.24 -8.87 20.83
CA SER A 344 10.04 -9.55 21.85
C SER A 344 11.45 -8.96 21.83
N LEU A 345 11.98 -8.60 23.01
CA LEU A 345 13.34 -8.10 23.15
C LEU A 345 14.35 -9.20 23.50
N THR A 346 13.87 -10.37 23.89
CA THR A 346 14.73 -11.44 24.41
C THR A 346 15.36 -12.23 23.28
N SER A 347 16.67 -12.48 23.38
CA SER A 347 17.36 -13.40 22.48
C SER A 347 16.91 -14.83 22.72
N ILE A 348 16.56 -15.55 21.65
CA ILE A 348 16.13 -16.95 21.74
C ILE A 348 17.24 -17.81 22.36
N SER A 349 18.52 -17.50 22.11
CA SER A 349 19.67 -18.25 22.68
C SER A 349 19.67 -18.32 24.20
N ASP A 350 19.12 -17.30 24.86
CA ASP A 350 19.20 -17.16 26.31
C ASP A 350 18.08 -17.93 27.02
N LEU A 351 17.11 -18.41 26.24
CA LEU A 351 15.91 -19.12 26.70
C LEU A 351 16.11 -20.64 26.70
N PHE A 352 17.18 -21.14 26.07
CA PHE A 352 17.40 -22.57 25.84
C PHE A 352 18.81 -23.00 26.26
N LEU A 353 18.92 -24.21 26.79
CA LEU A 353 20.16 -24.83 27.24
C LEU A 353 20.44 -26.11 26.45
N THR A 354 21.73 -26.41 26.31
CA THR A 354 22.18 -27.70 25.78
C THR A 354 22.03 -28.81 26.82
N TYR A 355 22.10 -30.07 26.40
CA TYR A 355 21.98 -31.22 27.31
C TYR A 355 23.04 -31.23 28.40
N ALA A 356 24.29 -30.91 28.07
CA ALA A 356 25.39 -30.87 29.02
C ALA A 356 25.12 -29.83 30.12
N ASP A 357 24.60 -28.67 29.74
CA ASP A 357 24.28 -27.58 30.66
C ASP A 357 23.04 -27.92 31.50
N TYR A 358 21.99 -28.46 30.88
CA TYR A 358 20.76 -28.86 31.58
C TYR A 358 21.04 -29.89 32.68
N MET A 359 21.81 -30.94 32.39
CA MET A 359 22.17 -31.97 33.38
C MET A 359 23.07 -31.44 34.50
N TYR A 360 23.87 -30.41 34.24
CA TYR A 360 24.78 -29.84 35.24
C TYR A 360 24.03 -29.09 36.36
N TYR A 361 22.95 -28.38 36.04
CA TYR A 361 22.26 -27.51 37.00
C TYR A 361 21.37 -28.25 38.00
N GLY A 362 20.86 -29.44 37.68
CA GLY A 362 20.24 -30.37 38.65
C GLY A 362 19.14 -29.77 39.55
N LEU A 363 18.43 -28.74 39.08
CA LEU A 363 17.41 -28.03 39.85
C LEU A 363 16.16 -28.87 40.03
N LEU A 364 15.42 -28.64 41.13
CA LEU A 364 14.16 -29.34 41.44
C LEU A 364 12.93 -28.62 40.87
N LYS A 365 13.07 -27.35 40.47
CA LYS A 365 11.99 -26.48 39.98
C LYS A 365 12.45 -25.71 38.76
N THR A 366 11.49 -25.36 37.92
CA THR A 366 11.68 -24.48 36.75
C THR A 366 10.75 -23.28 36.94
N SER A 367 11.26 -22.07 36.78
CA SER A 367 10.46 -20.85 36.70
C SER A 367 10.47 -20.33 35.27
N PHE A 368 9.39 -19.68 34.86
CA PHE A 368 9.29 -19.06 33.55
C PHE A 368 8.65 -17.69 33.74
N SER A 369 9.38 -16.64 33.39
CA SER A 369 8.96 -15.27 33.60
C SER A 369 8.62 -14.60 32.27
N ILE A 370 7.49 -13.89 32.23
CA ILE A 370 7.15 -12.97 31.15
C ILE A 370 6.97 -11.58 31.75
N SER A 371 7.70 -10.62 31.23
CA SER A 371 7.46 -9.20 31.48
C SER A 371 6.86 -8.54 30.24
N ILE A 372 5.81 -7.77 30.46
CA ILE A 372 5.12 -7.00 29.42
C ILE A 372 5.20 -5.56 29.86
N SER A 373 5.72 -4.71 28.99
CA SER A 373 5.86 -3.29 29.24
C SER A 373 5.33 -2.50 28.06
N GLU A 374 4.83 -1.31 28.34
CA GLU A 374 4.46 -0.36 27.30
C GLU A 374 5.65 0.55 26.98
N THR A 375 5.87 0.82 25.70
CA THR A 375 6.84 1.82 25.26
C THR A 375 6.40 3.23 25.67
N ILE A 376 7.35 4.16 25.80
CA ILE A 376 7.07 5.56 26.17
C ILE A 376 6.58 6.43 24.99
N TYR A 377 6.43 5.81 23.82
CA TYR A 377 6.05 6.45 22.58
C TYR A 377 4.97 5.63 21.86
N TYR A 378 4.27 6.27 20.95
CA TYR A 378 3.34 5.62 20.03
C TYR A 378 3.67 6.05 18.61
N ILE A 379 3.25 5.22 17.65
CA ILE A 379 3.37 5.51 16.23
C ILE A 379 2.04 6.12 15.79
N LYS A 380 2.10 7.35 15.28
CA LYS A 380 0.96 8.00 14.63
C LYS A 380 1.19 7.99 13.12
N ASN A 381 0.33 7.26 12.41
CA ASN A 381 0.25 7.33 10.96
C ASN A 381 -0.89 8.25 10.57
N TYR A 382 -0.64 9.15 9.67
CA TYR A 382 -1.62 10.07 9.13
C TYR A 382 -1.74 9.84 7.63
N GLN A 383 -2.96 9.65 7.17
CA GLN A 383 -3.31 9.46 5.77
C GLN A 383 -4.29 10.55 5.35
N GLU A 384 -3.86 11.38 4.41
CA GLU A 384 -4.69 12.41 3.80
C GLU A 384 -4.80 12.21 2.29
N PRO A 385 -5.90 12.61 1.65
CA PRO A 385 -5.96 12.64 0.20
C PRO A 385 -4.96 13.68 -0.34
N ILE A 386 -4.25 13.36 -1.43
CA ILE A 386 -3.34 14.32 -2.09
C ILE A 386 -4.12 15.50 -2.64
N ALA A 387 -5.27 15.21 -3.26
CA ALA A 387 -6.23 16.23 -3.63
C ALA A 387 -7.65 15.78 -3.30
N LYS A 388 -8.40 16.69 -2.69
CA LYS A 388 -9.81 16.49 -2.36
C LYS A 388 -10.68 16.63 -3.60
N GLN A 389 -11.93 16.16 -3.53
CA GLN A 389 -12.87 16.28 -4.66
C GLN A 389 -13.04 17.72 -5.18
N PRO A 390 -13.24 18.76 -4.35
CA PRO A 390 -13.41 20.12 -4.84
C PRO A 390 -12.16 20.65 -5.55
N GLU A 391 -10.98 20.30 -5.04
CA GLU A 391 -9.69 20.66 -5.62
C GLU A 391 -9.52 20.02 -7.00
N ILE A 392 -9.77 18.72 -7.13
CA ILE A 392 -9.69 18.01 -8.41
C ILE A 392 -10.67 18.62 -9.44
N ILE A 393 -11.89 18.99 -9.04
CA ILE A 393 -12.84 19.66 -9.93
C ILE A 393 -12.29 21.02 -10.38
N PHE A 394 -11.74 21.82 -9.45
CA PHE A 394 -11.18 23.12 -9.74
C PHE A 394 -9.99 23.03 -10.71
N HIS A 395 -9.06 22.12 -10.45
CA HIS A 395 -7.88 21.91 -11.29
C HIS A 395 -8.25 21.37 -12.68
N ASN A 396 -9.25 20.48 -12.80
CA ASN A 396 -9.76 20.07 -14.11
C ASN A 396 -10.36 21.22 -14.91
N LEU A 397 -11.09 22.13 -14.24
CA LEU A 397 -11.67 23.31 -14.89
C LEU A 397 -10.57 24.26 -15.36
N LEU A 398 -9.56 24.50 -14.51
CA LEU A 398 -8.41 25.33 -14.85
C LEU A 398 -7.64 24.73 -16.04
N PHE A 399 -7.36 23.42 -16.00
CA PHE A 399 -6.74 22.70 -17.10
C PHE A 399 -7.53 22.83 -18.40
N THR A 400 -8.86 22.70 -18.33
CA THR A 400 -9.75 22.85 -19.49
C THR A 400 -9.63 24.25 -20.11
N ILE A 401 -9.62 25.30 -19.29
CA ILE A 401 -9.47 26.69 -19.74
C ILE A 401 -8.10 26.90 -20.40
N VAL A 402 -7.02 26.42 -19.75
CA VAL A 402 -5.66 26.55 -20.29
C VAL A 402 -5.53 25.83 -21.64
N CYS A 403 -6.10 24.64 -21.79
CA CYS A 403 -6.14 23.96 -23.08
C CYS A 403 -6.89 24.78 -24.14
N LEU A 404 -8.08 25.29 -23.82
CA LEU A 404 -8.85 26.14 -24.74
C LEU A 404 -8.06 27.38 -25.17
N GLU A 405 -7.42 28.07 -24.23
CA GLU A 405 -6.59 29.25 -24.49
C GLU A 405 -5.37 28.92 -25.36
N LEU A 406 -4.67 27.81 -25.09
CA LEU A 406 -3.51 27.37 -25.87
C LEU A 406 -3.90 27.04 -27.31
N PHE A 407 -4.99 26.30 -27.51
CA PHE A 407 -5.51 26.01 -28.86
C PHE A 407 -5.98 27.29 -29.57
N GLY A 408 -6.64 28.21 -28.86
CA GLY A 408 -7.00 29.53 -29.37
C GLY A 408 -5.80 30.36 -29.80
N LEU A 409 -4.72 30.37 -29.00
CA LEU A 409 -3.50 31.09 -29.29
C LEU A 409 -2.75 30.49 -30.50
N ILE A 410 -2.59 29.17 -30.56
CA ILE A 410 -2.02 28.46 -31.72
C ILE A 410 -2.80 28.81 -32.99
N PHE A 411 -4.12 28.83 -32.90
CA PHE A 411 -4.99 29.19 -34.01
C PHE A 411 -4.78 30.65 -34.47
N ILE A 412 -4.71 31.60 -33.54
CA ILE A 412 -4.42 33.01 -33.84
C ILE A 412 -3.07 33.14 -34.56
N ILE A 413 -2.04 32.42 -34.09
CA ILE A 413 -0.71 32.39 -34.74
C ILE A 413 -0.82 31.85 -36.18
N ILE A 414 -1.55 30.75 -36.40
CA ILE A 414 -1.73 30.18 -37.74
C ILE A 414 -2.47 31.16 -38.66
N LYS A 415 -3.51 31.84 -38.18
CA LYS A 415 -4.32 32.78 -38.97
C LYS A 415 -3.54 34.06 -39.30
N LEU A 416 -2.84 34.64 -38.32
CA LEU A 416 -2.15 35.92 -38.47
C LEU A 416 -0.77 35.80 -39.11
N ILE A 417 -0.05 34.72 -38.85
CA ILE A 417 1.34 34.55 -39.34
C ILE A 417 1.38 33.47 -40.43
N GLY A 418 0.84 32.29 -40.16
CA GLY A 418 0.94 31.13 -41.05
C GLY A 418 0.30 31.35 -42.43
N LEU A 419 -0.96 31.78 -42.46
CA LEU A 419 -1.71 32.05 -43.70
C LEU A 419 -1.05 33.10 -44.61
N PRO A 420 -0.67 34.30 -44.13
CA PRO A 420 -0.01 35.28 -44.97
C PRO A 420 1.36 34.82 -45.46
N LEU A 421 2.14 34.10 -44.65
CA LEU A 421 3.41 33.51 -45.09
C LEU A 421 3.19 32.47 -46.20
N ALA A 422 2.24 31.55 -46.03
CA ALA A 422 1.91 30.55 -47.05
C ALA A 422 1.46 31.20 -48.37
N ASN A 423 0.63 32.25 -48.29
CA ASN A 423 0.22 33.02 -49.46
C ASN A 423 1.40 33.74 -50.14
N ARG A 424 2.35 34.27 -49.36
CA ARG A 424 3.55 34.92 -49.88
C ARG A 424 4.48 33.92 -50.57
N ILE A 425 4.72 32.75 -49.96
CA ILE A 425 5.51 31.66 -50.54
C ILE A 425 4.87 31.16 -51.84
N ARG A 426 3.55 30.97 -51.84
CA ARG A 426 2.81 30.54 -53.04
C ARG A 426 2.98 31.54 -54.19
N ARG A 427 2.86 32.85 -53.93
CA ARG A 427 3.10 33.89 -54.96
C ARG A 427 4.53 33.86 -55.49
N ILE A 428 5.52 33.55 -54.65
CA ILE A 428 6.93 33.42 -55.06
C ILE A 428 7.11 32.18 -55.95
N MET A 429 6.49 31.05 -55.61
CA MET A 429 6.55 29.83 -56.43
C MET A 429 5.83 30.00 -57.78
N GLU A 430 4.65 30.62 -57.80
CA GLU A 430 3.92 30.92 -59.06
C GLU A 430 4.71 31.89 -59.96
N LYS A 431 5.40 32.88 -59.38
CA LYS A 431 6.34 33.72 -60.15
C LYS A 431 7.51 32.94 -60.74
N ARG A 432 8.04 31.93 -60.01
CA ARG A 432 9.14 31.09 -60.51
C ARG A 432 8.69 30.12 -61.62
N SER A 433 7.48 29.56 -61.55
CA SER A 433 6.99 28.64 -62.59
C SER A 433 6.70 29.34 -63.92
N ASN A 434 6.20 30.58 -63.88
CA ASN A 434 5.91 31.36 -65.10
C ASN A 434 7.16 31.87 -65.83
N ILE A 435 8.34 31.82 -65.21
CA ILE A 435 9.60 32.24 -65.82
C ILE A 435 10.27 31.10 -66.61
N ILE A 436 9.82 29.83 -66.46
CA ILE A 436 10.46 28.65 -67.07
C ILE A 436 9.77 28.18 -68.37
N GLN A 437 8.67 28.82 -68.81
CA GLN A 437 8.15 28.64 -70.18
C GLN A 437 8.48 29.86 -71.05
N PRO A 438 9.56 29.86 -71.86
CA PRO A 438 9.65 30.76 -72.98
C PRO A 438 8.93 30.18 -74.21
N GLU A 439 8.23 31.07 -74.90
CA GLU A 439 7.56 30.94 -76.18
C GLU A 439 8.31 30.07 -77.21
N HIS A 440 7.60 29.14 -77.83
CA HIS A 440 7.98 28.62 -79.14
C HIS A 440 6.77 28.66 -80.09
N SER A 441 6.54 29.85 -80.64
CA SER A 441 5.79 30.18 -81.87
C SER A 441 5.62 31.71 -81.85
N SER A 442 5.95 32.51 -82.85
CA SER A 442 6.09 32.32 -84.29
C SER A 442 6.73 33.58 -84.91
N ASP A 443 7.04 33.49 -86.20
CA ASP A 443 7.29 34.60 -87.17
C ASP A 443 8.75 35.08 -87.25
N ALA A 444 9.39 35.22 -88.41
CA ALA A 444 9.00 35.17 -89.81
C ALA A 444 10.25 34.87 -90.66
N VAL A 445 10.08 34.68 -91.98
CA VAL A 445 10.74 35.48 -93.05
C VAL A 445 10.64 34.74 -94.38
N THR A 446 9.76 35.26 -95.23
CA THR A 446 9.81 35.23 -96.69
C THR A 446 10.97 36.11 -97.19
N VAL A 447 11.92 35.59 -97.97
CA VAL A 447 12.64 36.35 -99.03
C VAL A 447 13.03 35.41 -100.19
N LEU A 448 12.61 35.87 -101.37
CA LEU A 448 13.05 35.61 -102.76
C LEU A 448 14.36 34.83 -103.00
N SER A 449 14.28 33.80 -103.85
CA SER A 449 14.78 33.79 -105.24
C SER A 449 14.36 32.52 -105.97
#